data_AF-A0A519RFW1-F1
#
_entry.id   AF-A0A519RFW1-F1
#
_cell.length_a   1.000
_cell.length_b   1.000
_cell.length_c   1.000
_cell.angle_alpha   90.00
_cell.angle_beta   90.00
_cell.angle_gamma   90.00
#
_symmetry.space_group_name_H-M   'P 1'
#
loop_
_entity.id
_entity.type
_entity.pdbx_description
1 polymer ?
#
loop_
_entity_poly.entity_id
_entity_poly.type
_entity_poly.pdbx_seq_one_letter_code
_entity_poly.pdbx_strand_id
1 'polypeptide(L)'
;MKYFLFALLCFICIEKSYGQIGSRSYGGIDVEIIKEGKSKRISAKVKITTAFRGGDSAWVKSIEEHLNRTLKFKRKAKADKYFASVVFLIERDGSVVDTKCINDPGFDICEQVRDAILRSKLGRWRPSVDSGKRVREYHTSAIIFRPSPLRYKMDSVRKPTPFPSDLMPPEFASSLLRNEY
;
A
#
# COMPACT_ATOMS: atom_id res chain seq x y z
N MET A 1 32.80 35.89 27.69
CA MET A 1 31.52 35.18 27.88
C MET A 1 30.35 35.86 27.14
N LYS A 2 30.45 36.10 25.82
CA LYS A 2 29.35 36.66 25.00
C LYS A 2 28.89 35.73 23.88
N TYR A 3 29.73 34.76 23.48
CA TYR A 3 29.42 33.79 22.44
C TYR A 3 28.73 32.52 22.96
N PHE A 4 28.80 32.24 24.27
CA PHE A 4 28.21 31.04 24.86
C PHE A 4 26.68 31.13 24.95
N LEU A 5 26.13 32.33 25.19
CA LEU A 5 24.68 32.57 25.17
C LEU A 5 24.10 32.50 23.74
N PHE A 6 24.90 32.86 22.73
CA PHE A 6 24.48 32.83 21.33
C PHE A 6 24.46 31.40 20.77
N ALA A 7 25.38 30.53 21.22
CA ALA A 7 25.37 29.11 20.86
C ALA A 7 24.17 28.36 21.48
N LEU A 8 23.72 28.74 22.67
CA LEU A 8 22.58 28.12 23.34
C LEU A 8 21.23 28.50 22.69
N LEU A 9 21.14 29.68 22.08
CA LEU A 9 19.96 30.11 21.30
C LEU A 9 19.80 29.35 19.98
N CYS A 10 20.89 28.83 19.38
CA CYS A 10 20.80 28.00 18.18
C CYS A 10 20.30 26.58 18.47
N PHE A 11 20.57 26.01 19.65
CA PHE A 11 20.10 24.65 19.99
C PHE A 11 18.59 24.57 20.27
N ILE A 12 17.96 25.66 20.74
CA ILE A 12 16.51 25.67 21.01
C ILE A 12 15.67 25.76 19.71
N CYS A 13 16.27 26.18 18.59
CA CYS A 13 15.59 26.25 17.29
C CYS A 13 15.61 24.93 16.49
N ILE A 14 16.38 23.92 16.90
CA ILE A 14 16.57 22.70 16.10
C ILE A 14 15.47 21.65 16.33
N GLU A 15 14.76 21.68 17.45
CA GLU A 15 13.81 20.60 17.78
C GLU A 15 12.39 20.76 17.18
N LYS A 16 12.03 21.92 16.62
CA LYS A 16 10.66 22.16 16.11
C LYS A 16 10.59 22.59 14.64
N SER A 17 11.48 22.07 13.81
CA SER A 17 11.27 22.05 12.36
C SER A 17 11.55 20.68 11.74
N TYR A 18 11.08 19.63 12.40
CA TYR A 18 10.65 18.40 11.71
C TYR A 18 9.12 18.41 11.59
N GLY A 19 8.60 19.56 11.16
CA GLY A 19 7.19 19.74 10.86
C GLY A 19 6.94 19.48 9.38
N GLN A 20 6.96 18.22 8.94
CA GLN A 20 6.04 17.83 7.86
C GLN A 20 4.62 17.78 8.45
N ILE A 21 4.14 18.93 8.88
CA ILE A 21 2.81 19.16 9.42
C ILE A 21 2.33 20.43 8.75
N GLY A 22 1.53 20.28 7.69
CA GLY A 22 0.72 21.39 7.19
C GLY A 22 0.59 21.57 5.67
N SER A 23 1.34 20.86 4.82
CA SER A 23 1.03 20.92 3.38
C SER A 23 -0.12 19.98 3.08
N ARG A 24 -1.30 20.53 2.76
CA ARG A 24 -2.46 19.80 2.22
C ARG A 24 -2.18 19.16 0.84
N SER A 25 -0.92 19.13 0.37
CA SER A 25 -0.52 18.62 -0.93
C SER A 25 0.39 17.41 -0.75
N TYR A 26 -0.23 16.23 -0.66
CA TYR A 26 0.42 14.97 -0.98
C TYR A 26 0.49 14.95 -2.51
N GLY A 27 1.66 14.74 -3.10
CA GLY A 27 1.85 14.70 -4.56
C GLY A 27 3.24 15.15 -4.98
N GLY A 28 3.83 14.43 -5.93
CA GLY A 28 5.07 14.84 -6.58
C GLY A 28 4.88 16.12 -7.39
N ILE A 29 5.95 16.89 -7.56
CA ILE A 29 5.98 18.02 -8.49
C ILE A 29 7.07 17.70 -9.51
N ASP A 30 6.66 17.43 -10.74
CA ASP A 30 7.57 17.27 -11.87
C ASP A 30 7.79 18.65 -12.49
N VAL A 31 9.05 19.10 -12.49
CA VAL A 31 9.47 20.37 -13.11
C VAL A 31 10.32 20.07 -14.33
N GLU A 32 9.82 20.43 -15.50
CA GLU A 32 10.55 20.32 -16.76
C GLU A 32 11.09 21.69 -17.17
N ILE A 33 12.41 21.79 -17.36
CA ILE A 33 13.11 23.03 -17.75
C ILE A 33 13.42 22.96 -19.24
N ILE A 34 12.80 23.83 -20.02
CA ILE A 34 12.97 23.90 -21.47
C ILE A 34 13.89 25.10 -21.80
N LYS A 35 14.92 24.85 -22.62
CA LYS A 35 15.86 25.86 -23.12
C LYS A 35 15.75 25.96 -24.64
N GLU A 36 15.28 27.10 -25.14
CA GLU A 36 15.25 27.39 -26.58
C GLU A 36 16.46 28.26 -27.00
N GLY A 37 16.90 28.15 -28.26
CA GLY A 37 18.15 28.73 -28.75
C GLY A 37 18.11 30.24 -29.06
N LYS A 38 19.28 30.88 -28.96
CA LYS A 38 19.67 32.31 -29.13
C LYS A 38 19.08 33.32 -28.14
N SER A 39 17.86 33.14 -27.64
CA SER A 39 17.34 33.86 -26.48
C SER A 39 17.37 32.91 -25.29
N LYS A 40 18.07 33.25 -24.20
CA LYS A 40 18.15 32.42 -22.98
C LYS A 40 16.83 32.48 -22.20
N ARG A 41 15.72 32.15 -22.84
CA ARG A 41 14.40 32.06 -22.20
C ARG A 41 14.30 30.67 -21.58
N ILE A 42 14.27 30.65 -20.25
CA ILE A 42 14.09 29.43 -19.45
C ILE A 42 12.59 29.35 -19.16
N SER A 43 11.95 28.26 -19.61
CA SER A 43 10.54 28.00 -19.32
C SER A 43 10.44 26.80 -18.38
N ALA A 44 9.72 26.97 -17.27
CA ALA A 44 9.45 25.89 -16.31
C ALA A 44 8.01 25.40 -16.50
N LYS A 45 7.85 24.13 -16.85
CA LYS A 45 6.56 23.45 -16.84
C LYS A 45 6.39 22.71 -15.52
N VAL A 46 5.34 23.04 -14.77
CA VAL A 46 5.02 22.42 -13.48
C VAL A 46 3.87 21.44 -13.67
N LYS A 47 4.10 20.18 -13.32
CA LYS A 47 3.07 19.13 -13.27
C LYS A 47 2.97 18.60 -11.85
N ILE A 48 1.77 18.61 -11.29
CA ILE A 48 1.47 18.04 -9.98
C ILE A 48 1.02 16.61 -10.20
N THR A 49 1.78 15.64 -9.71
CA THR A 49 1.49 14.21 -9.83
C THR A 49 0.32 13.81 -8.94
N THR A 50 -0.34 12.72 -9.32
CA THR A 50 -1.37 12.06 -8.51
C THR A 50 -0.90 11.74 -7.09
N ALA A 51 -1.86 11.73 -6.17
CA ALA A 51 -1.56 11.41 -4.77
C ALA A 51 -2.74 10.83 -4.02
N PHE A 52 -2.42 9.93 -3.09
CA PHE A 52 -3.40 9.40 -2.17
C PHE A 52 -3.68 10.37 -1.02
N ARG A 53 -4.93 10.43 -0.56
CA ARG A 53 -5.35 11.27 0.55
C ARG A 53 -4.76 10.73 1.85
N GLY A 54 -3.93 11.54 2.50
CA GLY A 54 -3.11 11.11 3.64
C GLY A 54 -1.72 10.60 3.23
N GLY A 55 -1.37 10.72 1.95
CA GLY A 55 -0.06 10.37 1.41
C GLY A 55 0.19 8.87 1.32
N ASP A 56 1.44 8.54 0.99
CA ASP A 56 1.85 7.17 0.71
C ASP A 56 1.72 6.26 1.94
N SER A 57 1.91 6.80 3.15
CA SER A 57 1.71 6.03 4.38
C SER A 57 0.26 5.60 4.58
N ALA A 58 -0.70 6.50 4.33
CA ALA A 58 -2.12 6.17 4.41
C ALA A 58 -2.54 5.20 3.30
N TRP A 59 -1.92 5.33 2.13
CA TRP A 59 -2.11 4.40 1.01
C TRP A 59 -1.68 2.98 1.40
N VAL A 60 -0.41 2.81 1.78
CA VAL A 60 0.17 1.52 2.17
C VAL A 60 -0.66 0.88 3.27
N LYS A 61 -0.98 1.62 4.33
CA LYS A 61 -1.81 1.14 5.43
C LYS A 61 -3.18 0.66 4.95
N SER A 62 -3.83 1.38 4.03
CA SER A 62 -5.15 1.00 3.53
C SER A 62 -5.13 -0.33 2.76
N ILE A 63 -4.05 -0.59 2.01
CA ILE A 63 -3.85 -1.83 1.28
C ILE A 63 -3.50 -2.95 2.26
N GLU A 64 -2.57 -2.74 3.18
CA GLU A 64 -2.22 -3.72 4.21
C GLU A 64 -3.43 -4.14 5.04
N GLU A 65 -4.27 -3.20 5.46
CA GLU A 65 -5.50 -3.51 6.20
C GLU A 65 -6.49 -4.34 5.38
N HIS A 66 -6.60 -4.06 4.08
CA HIS A 66 -7.45 -4.85 3.19
C HIS A 66 -6.91 -6.27 3.04
N LEU A 67 -5.63 -6.38 2.68
CA LEU A 67 -4.93 -7.64 2.50
C LEU A 67 -4.96 -8.50 3.77
N ASN A 68 -4.74 -7.90 4.95
CA ASN A 68 -4.83 -8.59 6.23
C ASN A 68 -6.23 -9.14 6.53
N ARG A 69 -7.29 -8.55 5.96
CA ARG A 69 -8.66 -9.05 6.12
C ARG A 69 -8.99 -10.12 5.08
N THR A 70 -8.60 -9.93 3.83
CA THR A 70 -9.05 -10.76 2.70
C THR A 70 -8.11 -11.92 2.35
N LEU A 71 -6.79 -11.77 2.54
CA LEU A 71 -5.81 -12.79 2.16
C LEU A 71 -6.02 -14.08 2.95
N LYS A 72 -6.59 -15.08 2.29
CA LYS A 72 -6.58 -16.47 2.75
C LYS A 72 -5.46 -17.15 1.99
N PHE A 73 -4.37 -17.45 2.67
CA PHE A 73 -3.27 -18.14 2.01
C PHE A 73 -3.75 -19.54 1.60
N LYS A 74 -3.75 -19.83 0.30
CA LYS A 74 -3.78 -21.22 -0.17
C LYS A 74 -2.59 -21.96 0.46
N ARG A 75 -2.77 -23.25 0.77
CA ARG A 75 -1.91 -24.15 1.58
C ARG A 75 -0.41 -24.29 1.20
N LYS A 76 0.18 -23.36 0.45
CA LYS A 76 1.57 -23.38 -0.02
C LYS A 76 2.34 -22.05 0.18
N ALA A 77 1.69 -20.98 0.64
CA ALA A 77 2.39 -19.70 0.84
C ALA A 77 3.25 -19.76 2.11
N LYS A 78 4.55 -19.47 2.00
CA LYS A 78 5.47 -19.39 3.15
C LYS A 78 5.24 -18.08 3.91
N ALA A 79 5.56 -18.05 5.21
CA ALA A 79 5.55 -16.83 6.00
C ALA A 79 6.76 -15.93 5.65
N ASP A 80 6.79 -15.42 4.42
CA ASP A 80 7.87 -14.61 3.88
C ASP A 80 7.35 -13.24 3.37
N LYS A 81 8.26 -12.37 2.94
CA LYS A 81 7.93 -11.11 2.28
C LYS A 81 7.52 -11.36 0.84
N TYR A 82 6.39 -10.79 0.46
CA TYR A 82 5.88 -10.82 -0.90
C TYR A 82 5.95 -9.42 -1.53
N PHE A 83 6.36 -9.39 -2.80
CA PHE A 83 6.53 -8.17 -3.57
C PHE A 83 5.55 -8.21 -4.74
N ALA A 84 4.58 -7.29 -4.76
CA ALA A 84 3.63 -7.14 -5.86
C ALA A 84 3.72 -5.72 -6.41
N SER A 85 3.70 -5.59 -7.74
CA SER A 85 3.70 -4.28 -8.40
C SER A 85 2.47 -4.14 -9.27
N VAL A 86 1.78 -3.02 -9.12
CA VAL A 86 0.49 -2.76 -9.77
C VAL A 86 0.51 -1.40 -10.42
N VAL A 87 -0.10 -1.31 -11.60
CA VAL A 87 -0.34 -0.07 -12.31
C VAL A 87 -1.84 0.14 -12.46
N PHE A 88 -2.29 1.36 -12.28
CA PHE A 88 -3.69 1.73 -12.46
C PHE A 88 -3.82 3.15 -12.98
N LEU A 89 -4.88 3.41 -13.73
CA LEU A 89 -5.19 4.72 -14.27
C LEU A 89 -6.01 5.52 -13.27
N ILE A 90 -5.54 6.72 -12.92
CA ILE A 90 -6.30 7.69 -12.14
C ILE A 90 -6.97 8.66 -13.11
N GLU A 91 -8.28 8.71 -13.06
CA GLU A 91 -9.12 9.59 -13.88
C GLU A 91 -9.16 11.03 -13.35
N ARG A 92 -9.70 11.95 -14.15
CA ARG A 92 -9.75 13.39 -13.82
C ARG A 92 -10.61 13.72 -12.59
N ASP A 93 -11.52 12.82 -12.24
CA ASP A 93 -12.36 12.89 -11.05
C ASP A 93 -11.70 12.24 -9.81
N GLY A 94 -10.55 11.57 -9.99
CA GLY A 94 -9.86 10.81 -8.94
C GLY A 94 -10.42 9.39 -8.76
N SER A 95 -11.21 8.88 -9.71
CA SER A 95 -11.56 7.46 -9.77
C SER A 95 -10.39 6.62 -10.29
N VAL A 96 -10.37 5.35 -9.94
CA VAL A 96 -9.32 4.41 -10.36
C VAL A 96 -9.91 3.40 -11.34
N VAL A 97 -9.27 3.28 -12.51
CA VAL A 97 -9.66 2.36 -13.59
C VAL A 97 -8.44 1.65 -14.16
N ASP A 98 -8.64 0.67 -15.05
CA ASP A 98 -7.57 -0.05 -15.77
C ASP A 98 -6.44 -0.59 -14.86
N THR A 99 -6.82 -1.20 -13.72
CA THR A 99 -5.86 -1.77 -12.76
C THR A 99 -5.27 -3.08 -13.28
N LYS A 100 -3.95 -3.13 -13.42
CA LYS A 100 -3.18 -4.29 -13.90
C LYS A 100 -2.05 -4.63 -12.93
N CYS A 101 -1.80 -5.92 -12.71
CA CYS A 101 -0.61 -6.36 -11.99
C CYS A 101 0.56 -6.50 -12.97
N ILE A 102 1.67 -5.83 -12.68
CA ILE A 102 2.91 -5.93 -13.47
C ILE A 102 3.82 -7.01 -12.89
N ASN A 103 3.83 -7.18 -11.57
CA ASN A 103 4.63 -8.20 -10.90
C ASN A 103 3.77 -8.99 -9.91
N ASP A 104 3.62 -10.29 -10.17
CA ASP A 104 2.80 -11.20 -9.37
C ASP A 104 3.65 -12.20 -8.56
N PRO A 105 3.64 -12.11 -7.22
CA PRO A 105 4.30 -13.09 -6.37
C PRO A 105 3.53 -14.44 -6.28
N GLY A 106 2.36 -14.54 -6.89
CA GLY A 106 1.47 -15.69 -6.86
C GLY A 106 0.53 -15.69 -5.65
N PHE A 107 -0.05 -16.85 -5.35
CA PHE A 107 -0.95 -17.06 -4.19
C PHE A 107 -2.19 -16.15 -4.16
N ASP A 108 -2.67 -15.72 -5.33
CA ASP A 108 -3.78 -14.78 -5.52
C ASP A 108 -3.54 -13.39 -4.89
N ILE A 109 -2.28 -13.04 -4.60
CA ILE A 109 -1.94 -11.76 -3.96
C ILE A 109 -2.27 -10.59 -4.88
N CYS A 110 -1.91 -10.66 -6.17
CA CYS A 110 -2.24 -9.61 -7.14
C CYS A 110 -3.74 -9.35 -7.27
N GLU A 111 -4.57 -10.39 -7.24
CA GLU A 111 -6.02 -10.24 -7.31
C GLU A 111 -6.55 -9.49 -6.08
N GLN A 112 -6.07 -9.86 -4.89
CA GLN A 112 -6.46 -9.19 -3.64
C GLN A 112 -5.96 -7.75 -3.57
N VAL A 113 -4.76 -7.47 -4.09
CA VAL A 113 -4.26 -6.10 -4.23
C VAL A 113 -5.15 -5.32 -5.19
N ARG A 114 -5.44 -5.86 -6.38
CA ARG A 114 -6.33 -5.21 -7.36
C ARG A 114 -7.69 -4.87 -6.75
N ASP A 115 -8.27 -5.81 -6.00
CA ASP A 115 -9.52 -5.60 -5.29
C ASP A 115 -9.43 -4.53 -4.20
N ALA A 116 -8.32 -4.47 -3.46
CA ALA A 116 -8.05 -3.42 -2.47
C ALA A 116 -8.05 -2.03 -3.12
N ILE A 117 -7.40 -1.92 -4.28
CA ILE A 117 -7.28 -0.68 -5.06
C ILE A 117 -8.66 -0.25 -5.58
N LEU A 118 -9.41 -1.16 -6.19
CA LEU A 118 -10.74 -0.87 -6.73
C LEU A 118 -11.75 -0.49 -5.63
N ARG A 119 -11.57 -1.01 -4.42
CA ARG A 119 -12.38 -0.64 -3.24
C ARG A 119 -11.93 0.66 -2.58
N SER A 120 -10.82 1.27 -3.01
CA SER A 120 -10.47 2.60 -2.57
C SER A 120 -11.55 3.58 -3.06
N LYS A 121 -12.34 4.10 -2.12
CA LYS A 121 -13.51 4.95 -2.42
C LYS A 121 -13.12 6.15 -3.30
N LEU A 122 -14.05 6.58 -4.15
CA LEU A 122 -13.99 7.85 -4.88
C LEU A 122 -13.58 9.00 -3.95
N GLY A 123 -12.69 9.88 -4.42
CA GLY A 123 -12.17 11.03 -3.68
C GLY A 123 -11.00 10.73 -2.73
N ARG A 124 -10.48 9.49 -2.71
CA ARG A 124 -9.20 9.19 -2.04
C ARG A 124 -7.98 9.53 -2.88
N TRP A 125 -8.10 9.53 -4.20
CA TRP A 125 -7.03 9.94 -5.09
C TRP A 125 -7.25 11.37 -5.55
N ARG A 126 -6.17 12.16 -5.51
CA ARG A 126 -6.10 13.45 -6.19
C ARG A 126 -5.59 13.22 -7.61
N PRO A 127 -6.30 13.72 -8.62
CA PRO A 127 -5.87 13.61 -10.02
C PRO A 127 -4.62 14.45 -10.26
N SER A 128 -3.87 14.06 -11.29
CA SER A 128 -2.72 14.83 -11.77
C SER A 128 -3.20 16.17 -12.33
N VAL A 129 -2.41 17.23 -12.14
CA VAL A 129 -2.66 18.55 -12.71
C VAL A 129 -1.47 18.95 -13.56
N ASP A 130 -1.68 19.04 -14.87
CA ASP A 130 -0.70 19.59 -15.80
C ASP A 130 -1.19 20.95 -16.30
N SER A 131 -0.38 21.99 -16.13
CA SER A 131 -0.66 23.32 -16.67
C SER A 131 -2.05 23.86 -16.26
N GLY A 132 -2.42 23.60 -14.99
CA GLY A 132 -3.72 24.02 -14.41
C GLY A 132 -4.92 23.15 -14.79
N LYS A 133 -4.75 22.12 -15.63
CA LYS A 133 -5.83 21.22 -16.06
C LYS A 133 -5.67 19.86 -15.41
N ARG A 134 -6.79 19.27 -14.96
CA ARG A 134 -6.80 17.88 -14.47
C ARG A 134 -6.58 16.93 -15.62
N VAL A 135 -5.58 16.07 -15.50
CA VAL A 135 -5.22 15.06 -16.50
C VAL A 135 -5.30 13.67 -15.91
N ARG A 136 -5.53 12.68 -16.79
CA ARG A 136 -5.49 11.27 -16.42
C ARG A 136 -4.04 10.84 -16.34
N GLU A 137 -3.70 10.00 -15.38
CA GLU A 137 -2.32 9.56 -15.17
C GLU A 137 -2.28 8.11 -14.70
N TYR A 138 -1.40 7.32 -15.30
CA TYR A 138 -1.07 6.00 -14.79
C TYR A 138 -0.18 6.14 -13.56
N HIS A 139 -0.57 5.48 -12.48
CA HIS A 139 0.16 5.42 -11.23
C HIS A 139 0.64 3.98 -11.01
N THR A 140 1.92 3.83 -10.72
CA THR A 140 2.55 2.53 -10.41
C THR A 140 2.89 2.49 -8.94
N SER A 141 2.38 1.48 -8.23
CA SER A 141 2.67 1.25 -6.82
C SER A 141 3.34 -0.11 -6.65
N ALA A 142 4.47 -0.13 -5.94
CA ALA A 142 5.08 -1.34 -5.43
C ALA A 142 4.59 -1.57 -4.00
N ILE A 143 4.06 -2.75 -3.74
CA ILE A 143 3.53 -3.15 -2.43
C ILE A 143 4.38 -4.30 -1.92
N ILE A 144 4.98 -4.07 -0.76
CA ILE A 144 5.71 -5.09 -0.02
C ILE A 144 4.82 -5.48 1.14
N PHE A 145 4.38 -6.73 1.17
CA PHE A 145 3.50 -7.22 2.22
C PHE A 145 4.12 -8.41 2.94
N ARG A 146 3.94 -8.46 4.26
CA ARG A 146 4.32 -9.60 5.09
C ARG A 146 3.08 -10.18 5.79
N PRO A 147 2.73 -11.45 5.55
CA PRO A 147 1.64 -12.12 6.24
C PRO A 147 1.85 -12.15 7.75
N SER A 148 0.79 -11.90 8.53
CA SER A 148 0.86 -12.11 9.99
C SER A 148 1.07 -13.59 10.32
N PRO A 149 2.06 -13.94 11.17
CA PRO A 149 2.34 -15.34 11.54
C PRO A 149 1.18 -16.06 12.23
N LEU A 150 0.34 -15.32 12.97
CA LEU A 150 -0.77 -15.89 13.73
C LEU A 150 -1.87 -16.45 12.82
N ARG A 151 -2.13 -15.77 11.70
CA ARG A 151 -3.12 -16.19 10.71
C ARG A 151 -2.63 -17.40 9.91
N TYR A 152 -1.33 -17.42 9.59
CA TYR A 152 -0.67 -18.59 9.02
C TYR A 152 -0.79 -19.83 9.93
N LYS A 153 -0.58 -19.67 11.24
CA LYS A 153 -0.71 -20.77 12.20
C LYS A 153 -2.17 -21.26 12.30
N MET A 154 -3.16 -20.36 12.38
CA MET A 154 -4.57 -20.72 12.47
C MET A 154 -5.10 -21.46 11.23
N ASP A 155 -4.67 -21.06 10.03
CA ASP A 155 -5.06 -21.73 8.77
C ASP A 155 -4.41 -23.11 8.64
N SER A 156 -3.21 -23.30 9.20
CA SER A 156 -2.57 -24.63 9.27
C SER A 156 -3.24 -25.58 10.27
N VAL A 157 -3.72 -25.05 11.40
CA VAL A 157 -4.39 -25.79 12.49
C VAL A 157 -5.82 -26.19 12.12
N ARG A 158 -6.49 -25.47 11.21
CA ARG A 158 -7.86 -25.78 10.77
C ARG A 158 -8.01 -27.06 9.97
N LYS A 159 -6.93 -27.74 9.59
CA LYS A 159 -7.05 -29.16 9.29
C LYS A 159 -7.00 -29.89 10.64
N PRO A 160 -8.10 -30.52 11.10
CA PRO A 160 -7.97 -31.45 12.20
C PRO A 160 -6.88 -32.44 11.77
N THR A 161 -5.76 -32.45 12.47
CA THR A 161 -4.92 -33.65 12.48
C THR A 161 -5.89 -34.75 12.88
N PRO A 162 -6.09 -35.79 12.04
CA PRO A 162 -6.85 -36.95 12.49
C PRO A 162 -6.25 -37.33 13.83
N PHE A 163 -7.08 -37.41 14.87
CA PHE A 163 -6.61 -38.05 16.09
C PHE A 163 -6.09 -39.42 15.65
N PRO A 164 -4.83 -39.79 15.98
CA PRO A 164 -4.33 -41.10 15.63
C PRO A 164 -5.36 -42.13 16.09
N SER A 165 -5.88 -42.94 15.17
CA SER A 165 -6.92 -43.93 15.47
C SER A 165 -6.51 -44.83 16.63
N ASP A 166 -5.21 -45.11 16.70
CA ASP A 166 -4.58 -46.00 17.66
C ASP A 166 -4.50 -45.40 19.07
N LEU A 167 -4.70 -44.09 19.19
CA LEU A 167 -4.76 -43.34 20.46
C LEU A 167 -6.18 -42.82 20.75
N MET A 168 -7.17 -43.18 19.93
CA MET A 168 -8.54 -42.73 20.10
C MET A 168 -9.25 -43.66 21.10
N PRO A 169 -9.73 -43.15 22.24
CA PRO A 169 -10.45 -43.98 23.20
C PRO A 169 -11.70 -44.58 22.55
N PRO A 170 -12.02 -45.86 22.80
CA PRO A 170 -13.10 -46.57 22.13
C PRO A 170 -14.48 -45.89 22.32
N GLU A 171 -14.66 -45.11 23.40
CA GLU A 171 -15.89 -44.33 23.61
C GLU A 171 -16.16 -43.27 22.53
N PHE A 172 -15.13 -42.73 21.86
CA PHE A 172 -15.29 -41.66 20.87
C PHE A 172 -15.46 -42.18 19.43
N ALA A 173 -15.08 -43.43 19.14
CA ALA A 173 -15.15 -44.01 17.80
C ALA A 173 -16.59 -44.11 17.26
N SER A 174 -17.57 -44.33 18.14
CA SER A 174 -18.99 -44.47 17.81
C SER A 174 -19.70 -43.14 17.45
N SER A 175 -19.07 -42.00 17.69
CA SER A 175 -19.64 -40.67 17.45
C SER A 175 -19.42 -40.16 16.03
N LEU A 176 -18.35 -40.62 15.37
CA LEU A 176 -18.01 -40.23 13.99
C LEU A 176 -18.88 -40.95 12.94
N LEU A 177 -19.32 -42.17 13.21
CA LEU A 177 -20.23 -42.92 12.33
C LEU A 177 -21.67 -42.35 12.32
N ARG A 178 -21.97 -41.35 13.14
CA ARG A 178 -23.31 -40.78 13.30
C ARG A 178 -23.54 -39.47 12.54
N ASN A 179 -22.49 -38.87 11.98
CA ASN A 179 -22.52 -37.56 11.32
C ASN A 179 -22.27 -37.61 9.80
N GLU A 180 -22.45 -38.78 9.17
CA GLU A 180 -22.44 -38.93 7.70
C GLU A 180 -23.87 -39.14 7.15
N TYR A 181 -24.79 -38.19 7.43
CA TYR A 181 -26.02 -37.98 6.66
C TYR A 181 -26.35 -36.49 6.58
#